data_AF-A0A956HYV6-F1
#
_entry.id   AF-A0A956HYV6-F1
#
_cell.length_a   1.000
_cell.length_b   1.000
_cell.length_c   1.000
_cell.angle_alpha   90.00
_cell.angle_beta   90.00
_cell.angle_gamma   90.00
#
_symmetry.space_group_name_H-M   'P 1'
#
loop_
_entity.id
_entity.type
_entity.pdbx_description
1 polymer ?
#
loop_
_entity_poly.entity_id
_entity_poly.type
_entity_poly.pdbx_seq_one_letter_code
_entity_poly.pdbx_strand_id
1 'polypeptide(L)'
;MSERETNVVTPTHVPTEPWTATALRSLVHGIVAVVATIPIAVPAGVLSAALGAAVGAVVGRAVSGSRLRVLGAAIGTLGACAVVVAVRSLLADGPSLAASVGPESAASIADAWSFGAGAFVFSALLRFASARRRTLAILEVVAIGLAFAQLVRARTKRASLLFFHPSAYTDLRRGEFRYYFEGRYRERYSLAYIA
;
A
#
# COMPACT_ATOMS: atom_id res chain seq x y z
N MET A 1 -20.86 -13.58 63.70
CA MET A 1 -21.31 -12.69 62.60
C MET A 1 -20.07 -12.23 61.88
N SER A 2 -19.82 -12.80 60.71
CA SER A 2 -18.65 -12.49 59.88
C SER A 2 -19.10 -11.51 58.79
N GLU A 3 -18.62 -10.27 58.85
CA GLU A 3 -18.79 -9.30 57.77
C GLU A 3 -18.07 -9.82 56.52
N ARG A 4 -18.85 -10.25 55.51
CA ARG A 4 -18.32 -10.43 54.16
C ARG A 4 -18.25 -9.03 53.54
N GLU A 5 -17.08 -8.42 53.57
CA GLU A 5 -16.74 -7.32 52.67
C GLU A 5 -16.91 -7.82 51.24
N THR A 6 -18.01 -7.45 50.60
CA THR A 6 -18.20 -7.62 49.17
C THR A 6 -17.23 -6.68 48.50
N ASN A 7 -16.09 -7.22 48.08
CA ASN A 7 -15.17 -6.57 47.16
C ASN A 7 -15.93 -6.24 45.86
N VAL A 8 -16.49 -5.04 45.80
CA VAL A 8 -17.09 -4.48 44.60
C VAL A 8 -15.94 -4.24 43.63
N VAL A 9 -15.72 -5.19 42.72
CA VAL A 9 -14.78 -5.01 41.62
C VAL A 9 -15.36 -3.91 40.74
N THR A 10 -14.92 -2.67 40.96
CA THR A 10 -15.23 -1.54 40.09
C THR A 10 -14.77 -1.90 38.69
N PRO A 11 -15.63 -1.88 37.66
CA PRO A 11 -15.22 -2.19 36.31
C PRO A 11 -14.13 -1.20 35.91
N THR A 12 -12.90 -1.68 35.80
CA THR A 12 -11.78 -0.88 35.31
C THR A 12 -12.13 -0.46 33.90
N HIS A 13 -12.27 0.85 33.68
CA HIS A 13 -12.58 1.40 32.37
C HIS A 13 -11.49 0.93 31.41
N VAL A 14 -11.82 0.01 30.49
CA VAL A 14 -10.85 -0.43 29.47
C VAL A 14 -10.45 0.84 28.71
N PRO A 15 -9.17 1.24 28.71
CA PRO A 15 -8.76 2.48 28.07
C PRO A 15 -9.05 2.37 26.57
N THR A 16 -10.00 3.17 26.10
CA THR A 16 -10.21 3.34 24.66
C THR A 16 -9.00 4.11 24.10
N GLU A 17 -8.42 3.61 23.02
CA GLU A 17 -7.27 4.27 22.42
C GLU A 17 -7.64 5.70 22.03
N PRO A 18 -6.83 6.72 22.39
CA PRO A 18 -7.14 8.10 22.05
C PRO A 18 -7.08 8.33 20.53
N TRP A 19 -7.90 9.26 20.05
CA TRP A 19 -7.94 9.60 18.62
C TRP A 19 -6.61 10.11 18.07
N THR A 20 -5.81 10.76 18.92
CA THR A 20 -4.45 11.22 18.58
C THR A 20 -3.52 10.07 18.21
N ALA A 21 -3.55 8.96 18.95
CA ALA A 21 -2.76 7.77 18.62
C ALA A 21 -3.20 7.13 17.30
N THR A 22 -4.50 7.19 16.98
CA THR A 22 -5.01 6.70 15.69
C THR A 22 -4.60 7.58 14.52
N ALA A 23 -4.64 8.90 14.69
CA ALA A 23 -4.17 9.84 13.68
C ALA A 23 -2.66 9.68 13.41
N LEU A 24 -1.87 9.48 14.46
CA LEU A 24 -0.43 9.23 14.29
C LEU A 24 -0.19 7.90 13.56
N ARG A 25 -0.92 6.84 13.92
CA ARG A 25 -0.83 5.54 13.23
C ARG A 25 -1.27 5.63 11.77
N SER A 26 -2.36 6.32 11.45
CA SER A 26 -2.78 6.47 10.06
C SER A 26 -1.73 7.19 9.21
N LEU A 27 -1.08 8.20 9.78
CA LEU A 27 0.06 8.88 9.15
C LEU A 27 1.25 7.93 8.93
N VAL A 28 1.59 7.10 9.92
CA VAL A 28 2.65 6.08 9.76
C VAL A 28 2.30 5.09 8.65
N HIS A 29 1.07 4.58 8.59
CA HIS A 29 0.63 3.67 7.53
C HIS A 29 0.72 4.34 6.15
N GLY A 30 0.34 5.62 6.04
CA GLY A 30 0.50 6.40 4.81
C GLY A 30 1.96 6.51 4.39
N ILE A 31 2.87 6.87 5.29
CA ILE A 31 4.32 6.97 5.02
C ILE A 31 4.89 5.62 4.59
N VAL A 32 4.54 4.53 5.29
CA VAL A 32 4.99 3.17 4.94
C VAL A 32 4.54 2.79 3.54
N ALA A 33 3.28 3.10 3.18
CA ALA A 33 2.76 2.84 1.85
C ALA A 33 3.51 3.66 0.78
N VAL A 34 3.83 4.93 1.04
CA VAL A 34 4.66 5.75 0.15
C VAL A 34 6.03 5.09 -0.06
N VAL A 35 6.73 4.77 1.03
CA VAL A 35 8.07 4.16 0.98
C VAL A 35 8.06 2.84 0.22
N ALA A 36 7.04 2.01 0.43
CA ALA A 36 6.90 0.71 -0.24
C ALA A 36 6.57 0.83 -1.74
N THR A 37 5.86 1.88 -2.16
CA THR A 37 5.34 2.01 -3.53
C THR A 37 6.19 2.87 -4.45
N ILE A 38 6.96 3.85 -3.92
CA ILE A 38 7.90 4.68 -4.70
C ILE A 38 8.75 3.89 -5.72
N PRO A 39 9.34 2.71 -5.42
CA PRO A 39 10.20 2.04 -6.38
C PRO A 39 9.46 1.36 -7.55
N ILE A 40 8.14 1.22 -7.47
CA ILE A 40 7.36 0.39 -8.42
C ILE A 40 6.12 1.09 -9.01
N ALA A 41 5.71 2.23 -8.46
CA ALA A 41 4.48 2.93 -8.85
C ALA A 41 4.77 4.29 -9.50
N VAL A 42 3.88 4.70 -10.40
CA VAL A 42 3.81 6.08 -10.89
C VAL A 42 3.38 7.04 -9.76
N PRO A 43 3.64 8.37 -9.86
CA PRO A 43 3.32 9.32 -8.79
C PRO A 43 1.87 9.27 -8.29
N ALA A 44 0.92 9.10 -9.20
CA ALA A 44 -0.50 8.93 -8.86
C ALA A 44 -0.73 7.69 -7.99
N GLY A 45 -0.09 6.56 -8.32
CA GLY A 45 -0.15 5.33 -7.54
C GLY A 45 0.44 5.47 -6.14
N VAL A 46 1.56 6.20 -6.00
CA VAL A 46 2.18 6.49 -4.69
C VAL A 46 1.23 7.30 -3.81
N LEU A 47 0.62 8.36 -4.35
CA LEU A 47 -0.32 9.20 -3.61
C LEU A 47 -1.57 8.42 -3.22
N SER A 48 -2.14 7.65 -4.15
CA SER A 48 -3.29 6.78 -3.88
C SER A 48 -2.98 5.74 -2.82
N ALA A 49 -1.79 5.12 -2.83
CA ALA A 49 -1.35 4.18 -1.80
C ALA A 49 -1.28 4.84 -0.42
N ALA A 50 -0.72 6.05 -0.34
CA ALA A 50 -0.61 6.81 0.90
C ALA A 50 -1.98 7.07 1.52
N LEU A 51 -2.91 7.60 0.71
CA LEU A 51 -4.28 7.91 1.13
C LEU A 51 -5.04 6.63 1.49
N GLY A 52 -4.95 5.60 0.64
CA GLY A 52 -5.56 4.30 0.87
C GLY A 52 -5.11 3.70 2.20
N ALA A 53 -3.81 3.64 2.46
CA ALA A 53 -3.28 3.11 3.71
C ALA A 53 -3.72 3.94 4.93
N ALA A 54 -3.69 5.27 4.84
CA ALA A 54 -4.10 6.15 5.94
C ALA A 54 -5.59 5.93 6.30
N VAL A 55 -6.47 5.94 5.29
CA VAL A 55 -7.91 5.69 5.47
C VAL A 55 -8.15 4.25 5.95
N GLY A 56 -7.42 3.28 5.39
CA GLY A 56 -7.48 1.88 5.79
C GLY A 56 -7.19 1.68 7.27
N ALA A 57 -6.19 2.37 7.82
CA ALA A 57 -5.90 2.30 9.25
C ALA A 57 -7.06 2.83 10.12
N VAL A 58 -7.70 3.92 9.70
CA VAL A 58 -8.87 4.47 10.41
C VAL A 58 -10.04 3.48 10.37
N VAL A 59 -10.33 2.92 9.19
CA VAL A 59 -11.40 1.92 9.02
C VAL A 59 -11.09 0.64 9.80
N GLY A 60 -9.85 0.16 9.78
CA GLY A 60 -9.42 -1.02 10.53
C GLY A 60 -9.65 -0.88 12.03
N ARG A 61 -9.43 0.32 12.59
CA ARG A 61 -9.80 0.63 13.98
C ARG A 61 -11.31 0.57 14.19
N ALA A 62 -12.10 1.20 13.33
CA ALA A 62 -13.56 1.20 13.46
C ALA A 62 -14.12 -0.24 13.42
N VAL A 63 -13.64 -1.05 12.48
CA VAL A 63 -14.04 -2.46 12.33
C VAL A 63 -13.55 -3.32 13.49
N SER A 64 -12.47 -2.94 14.18
CA SER A 64 -11.95 -3.71 15.33
C SER A 64 -12.96 -3.80 16.48
N GLY A 65 -13.85 -2.81 16.63
CA GLY A 65 -14.92 -2.80 17.63
C GLY A 65 -16.12 -3.71 17.31
N SER A 66 -16.17 -4.29 16.10
CA SER A 66 -17.25 -5.20 15.70
C SER A 66 -17.16 -6.57 16.40
N ARG A 67 -18.11 -7.49 16.14
CA ARG A 67 -18.02 -8.89 16.59
C ARG A 67 -17.28 -9.81 15.60
N LEU A 68 -16.64 -9.26 14.57
CA LEU A 68 -16.01 -10.03 13.51
C LEU A 68 -14.82 -10.84 14.05
N ARG A 69 -14.80 -12.15 13.78
CA ARG A 69 -13.65 -12.99 14.14
C ARG A 69 -12.45 -12.65 13.25
N VAL A 70 -11.23 -12.86 13.77
CA VAL A 70 -9.99 -12.62 13.02
C VAL A 70 -9.96 -13.42 11.70
N LEU A 71 -10.41 -14.68 11.73
CA LEU A 71 -10.52 -15.50 10.53
C LEU A 71 -11.52 -14.93 9.52
N GLY A 72 -12.65 -14.40 9.98
CA GLY A 72 -13.63 -13.74 9.13
C GLY A 72 -13.07 -12.47 8.49
N ALA A 73 -12.27 -11.70 9.23
CA ALA A 73 -11.55 -10.55 8.68
C ALA A 73 -10.54 -10.98 7.59
N ALA A 74 -9.79 -12.06 7.82
CA ALA A 74 -8.84 -12.57 6.84
C ALA A 74 -9.54 -13.01 5.54
N ILE A 75 -10.66 -13.73 5.63
CA ILE A 75 -11.46 -14.10 4.45
C ILE A 75 -12.03 -12.86 3.76
N GLY A 76 -12.55 -11.91 4.54
CA GLY A 76 -13.03 -10.62 4.01
C GLY A 76 -11.94 -9.84 3.27
N THR A 77 -10.70 -9.85 3.78
CA THR A 77 -9.54 -9.27 3.11
C THR A 77 -9.23 -9.98 1.80
N LEU A 78 -9.26 -11.32 1.75
CA LEU A 78 -9.08 -12.06 0.49
C LEU A 78 -10.16 -11.69 -0.53
N GLY A 79 -11.42 -11.61 -0.10
CA GLY A 79 -12.51 -11.15 -0.95
C GLY A 79 -12.31 -9.72 -1.44
N ALA A 80 -11.89 -8.80 -0.57
CA ALA A 80 -11.58 -7.42 -0.95
C ALA A 80 -10.42 -7.35 -1.95
N CYS A 81 -9.36 -8.14 -1.77
CA CYS A 81 -8.28 -8.26 -2.75
C CYS A 81 -8.78 -8.76 -4.11
N ALA A 82 -9.67 -9.75 -4.13
CA ALA A 82 -10.28 -10.24 -5.36
C ALA A 82 -11.08 -9.14 -6.07
N VAL A 83 -11.84 -8.33 -5.31
CA VAL A 83 -12.55 -7.16 -5.85
C VAL A 83 -11.58 -6.13 -6.41
N VAL A 84 -10.48 -5.83 -5.72
CA VAL A 84 -9.46 -4.89 -6.23
C VAL A 84 -8.89 -5.36 -7.56
N VAL A 85 -8.55 -6.64 -7.68
CA VAL A 85 -8.04 -7.25 -8.91
C VAL A 85 -9.08 -7.21 -10.02
N ALA A 86 -10.33 -7.60 -9.73
CA ALA A 86 -11.42 -7.59 -10.70
C ALA A 86 -11.70 -6.16 -11.24
N VAL A 87 -11.71 -5.16 -10.36
CA VAL A 87 -11.88 -3.76 -10.78
C VAL A 87 -10.66 -3.29 -11.57
N ARG A 88 -9.43 -3.65 -11.17
CA ARG A 88 -8.22 -3.34 -11.97
C ARG A 88 -8.34 -3.90 -13.39
N SER A 89 -8.74 -5.16 -13.58
CA SER A 89 -8.89 -5.73 -14.92
C SER A 89 -9.95 -4.99 -15.74
N LEU A 90 -11.06 -4.57 -15.11
CA LEU A 90 -12.08 -3.78 -15.80
C LEU A 90 -11.57 -2.39 -16.19
N LEU A 91 -10.72 -1.77 -15.37
CA LEU A 91 -10.16 -0.44 -15.65
C LEU A 91 -9.02 -0.48 -16.67
N ALA A 92 -8.17 -1.51 -16.61
CA ALA A 92 -7.00 -1.65 -17.48
C ALA A 92 -7.36 -2.22 -18.85
N ASP A 93 -8.23 -3.23 -18.90
CA ASP A 93 -8.56 -3.98 -20.12
C ASP A 93 -9.92 -3.55 -20.70
N GLY A 94 -10.65 -2.67 -20.02
CA GLY A 94 -11.97 -2.21 -20.43
C GLY A 94 -11.92 -1.26 -21.64
N PRO A 95 -12.56 -1.62 -22.78
CA PRO A 95 -12.53 -0.79 -23.98
C PRO A 95 -13.22 0.56 -23.81
N SER A 96 -14.21 0.65 -22.90
CA SER A 96 -14.97 1.88 -22.65
C SER A 96 -14.16 2.97 -21.94
N LEU A 97 -13.31 2.60 -20.98
CA LEU A 97 -12.49 3.56 -20.26
C LEU A 97 -11.36 4.07 -21.17
N ALA A 98 -10.67 3.16 -21.86
CA ALA A 98 -9.62 3.54 -22.81
C ALA A 98 -10.15 4.44 -23.94
N ALA A 99 -11.38 4.22 -24.42
CA ALA A 99 -11.99 5.05 -25.45
C ALA A 99 -12.34 6.48 -24.98
N SER A 100 -12.60 6.69 -23.68
CA SER A 100 -13.04 7.99 -23.16
C SER A 100 -11.90 8.87 -22.65
N VAL A 101 -10.90 8.29 -21.99
CA VAL A 101 -9.77 9.04 -21.39
C VAL A 101 -8.42 8.79 -22.05
N GLY A 102 -8.37 7.86 -23.00
CA GLY A 102 -7.15 7.40 -23.66
C GLY A 102 -6.46 6.25 -22.91
N PRO A 103 -5.66 5.42 -23.59
CA PRO A 103 -5.02 4.25 -22.99
C PRO A 103 -4.06 4.57 -21.85
N GLU A 104 -3.27 5.65 -21.98
CA GLU A 104 -2.30 6.04 -20.95
C GLU A 104 -2.98 6.47 -19.64
N SER A 105 -4.03 7.29 -19.74
CA SER A 105 -4.82 7.73 -18.58
C SER A 105 -5.55 6.55 -17.93
N ALA A 106 -6.13 5.65 -18.73
CA ALA A 106 -6.81 4.45 -18.23
C ALA A 106 -5.86 3.56 -17.43
N ALA A 107 -4.65 3.31 -17.95
CA ALA A 107 -3.62 2.56 -17.25
C ALA A 107 -3.19 3.25 -15.93
N SER A 108 -2.97 4.57 -15.96
CA SER A 108 -2.61 5.32 -14.75
C SER A 108 -3.72 5.28 -13.69
N ILE A 109 -4.99 5.33 -14.09
CA ILE A 109 -6.14 5.21 -13.17
C ILE A 109 -6.20 3.80 -12.59
N ALA A 110 -6.03 2.76 -13.42
CA ALA A 110 -6.01 1.38 -12.97
C ALA A 110 -4.88 1.11 -11.96
N ASP A 111 -3.70 1.68 -12.18
CA ASP A 111 -2.59 1.61 -11.23
C ASP A 111 -2.87 2.39 -9.95
N ALA A 112 -3.37 3.62 -10.05
CA ALA A 112 -3.77 4.41 -8.89
C ALA A 112 -4.80 3.67 -8.01
N TRP A 113 -5.82 3.08 -8.64
CA TRP A 113 -6.80 2.22 -7.98
C TRP A 113 -6.15 1.03 -7.28
N SER A 114 -5.30 0.30 -7.99
CA SER A 114 -4.68 -0.93 -7.46
C SER A 114 -3.81 -0.64 -6.25
N PHE A 115 -2.97 0.39 -6.33
CA PHE A 115 -2.10 0.79 -5.23
C PHE A 115 -2.91 1.37 -4.06
N GLY A 116 -3.90 2.22 -4.33
CA GLY A 116 -4.75 2.79 -3.28
C GLY A 116 -5.60 1.76 -2.56
N ALA A 117 -6.37 0.97 -3.30
CA ALA A 117 -7.27 -0.01 -2.72
C ALA A 117 -6.50 -1.19 -2.09
N GLY A 118 -5.39 -1.62 -2.70
CA GLY A 118 -4.51 -2.64 -2.11
C GLY A 118 -3.91 -2.19 -0.78
N ALA A 119 -3.36 -0.96 -0.73
CA ALA A 119 -2.81 -0.39 0.48
C ALA A 119 -3.89 -0.16 1.56
N PHE A 120 -5.10 0.24 1.16
CA PHE A 120 -6.26 0.34 2.04
C PHE A 120 -6.59 -1.00 2.71
N VAL A 121 -6.77 -2.06 1.93
CA VAL A 121 -7.14 -3.39 2.43
C VAL A 121 -6.07 -3.93 3.38
N PHE A 122 -4.80 -3.83 3.00
CA PHE A 122 -3.67 -4.31 3.81
C PHE A 122 -3.56 -3.53 5.13
N SER A 123 -3.65 -2.20 5.06
CA SER A 123 -3.60 -1.32 6.23
C SER A 123 -4.77 -1.55 7.19
N ALA A 124 -5.98 -1.70 6.65
CA ALA A 124 -7.17 -2.01 7.43
C ALA A 124 -7.05 -3.35 8.15
N LEU A 125 -6.52 -4.39 7.49
CA LEU A 125 -6.31 -5.70 8.09
C LEU A 125 -5.27 -5.64 9.22
N LEU A 126 -4.11 -5.04 8.96
CA LEU A 126 -3.06 -4.90 9.97
C LEU A 126 -3.59 -4.19 11.21
N ARG A 127 -4.31 -3.10 10.99
CA ARG A 127 -4.84 -2.29 12.08
C ARG A 127 -5.98 -2.98 12.83
N PHE A 128 -6.85 -3.69 12.13
CA PHE A 128 -7.86 -4.53 12.75
C PHE A 128 -7.23 -5.63 13.62
N ALA A 129 -6.18 -6.28 13.12
CA ALA A 129 -5.48 -7.35 13.81
C ALA A 129 -4.74 -6.85 15.06
N SER A 130 -3.99 -5.75 14.94
CA SER A 130 -3.24 -5.14 16.04
C SER A 130 -4.14 -4.60 17.15
N ALA A 131 -5.29 -4.02 16.77
CA ALA A 131 -6.28 -3.53 17.73
C ALA A 131 -6.94 -4.67 18.53
N ARG A 132 -7.12 -5.85 17.94
CA ARG A 132 -7.69 -7.01 18.64
C ARG A 132 -6.69 -7.80 19.47
N ARG A 133 -5.43 -7.89 19.01
CA ARG A 133 -4.39 -8.66 19.67
C ARG A 133 -3.08 -7.88 19.67
N ARG A 134 -2.62 -7.46 20.86
CA ARG A 134 -1.37 -6.71 21.02
C ARG A 134 -0.16 -7.42 20.41
N THR A 135 -0.12 -8.76 20.44
CA THR A 135 0.96 -9.55 19.81
C THR A 135 1.01 -9.36 18.29
N LEU A 136 -0.12 -9.06 17.64
CA LEU A 136 -0.18 -8.79 16.20
C LEU A 136 0.27 -7.37 15.84
N ALA A 137 0.53 -6.49 16.81
CA ALA A 137 1.17 -5.19 16.54
C ALA A 137 2.60 -5.35 15.99
N ILE A 138 3.25 -6.50 16.25
CA ILE A 138 4.54 -6.85 15.63
C ILE A 138 4.43 -6.82 14.10
N LEU A 139 3.27 -7.14 13.51
CA LEU A 139 3.06 -7.11 12.07
C LEU A 139 3.18 -5.68 11.50
N GLU A 140 2.73 -4.65 12.23
CA GLU A 140 2.90 -3.24 11.83
C GLU A 140 4.40 -2.89 11.78
N VAL A 141 5.16 -3.31 12.80
CA VAL A 141 6.61 -3.08 12.88
C VAL A 141 7.36 -3.81 11.76
N VAL A 142 7.00 -5.07 11.50
CA VAL A 142 7.57 -5.86 10.40
C VAL A 142 7.25 -5.22 9.05
N ALA A 143 6.03 -4.72 8.84
CA ALA A 143 5.65 -4.03 7.62
C ALA A 143 6.48 -2.75 7.38
N ILE A 144 6.71 -1.96 8.44
CA ILE A 144 7.61 -0.80 8.40
C ILE A 144 9.02 -1.24 7.97
N GLY A 145 9.59 -2.25 8.65
CA GLY A 145 10.94 -2.75 8.35
C GLY A 145 11.08 -3.24 6.90
N LEU A 146 10.09 -3.99 6.40
CA LEU A 146 10.06 -4.46 5.01
C LEU A 146 9.99 -3.32 4.01
N ALA A 147 9.19 -2.28 4.26
CA ALA A 147 9.11 -1.12 3.38
C ALA A 147 10.48 -0.41 3.25
N PHE A 148 11.16 -0.16 4.37
CA PHE A 148 12.49 0.44 4.35
C PHE A 148 13.55 -0.46 3.70
N ALA A 149 13.49 -1.78 3.93
CA ALA A 149 14.39 -2.73 3.27
C ALA A 149 14.23 -2.70 1.74
N GLN A 150 13.00 -2.58 1.24
CA GLN A 150 12.74 -2.41 -0.20
C GLN A 150 13.33 -1.11 -0.73
N LEU A 151 13.19 0.00 -0.01
CA LEU A 151 13.77 1.28 -0.40
C LEU A 151 15.29 1.23 -0.48
N VAL A 152 15.95 0.62 0.50
CA VAL A 152 17.42 0.43 0.50
C VAL A 152 17.83 -0.41 -0.71
N ARG A 153 17.16 -1.53 -0.96
CA ARG A 153 17.44 -2.40 -2.11
C ARG A 153 17.28 -1.66 -3.44
N ALA A 154 16.24 -0.84 -3.58
CA ALA A 154 16.01 -0.02 -4.76
C ALA A 154 17.13 1.02 -4.95
N ARG A 155 17.58 1.67 -3.88
CA ARG A 155 18.67 2.65 -3.92
C ARG A 155 20.01 2.00 -4.32
N THR A 156 20.34 0.84 -3.75
CA THR A 156 21.60 0.14 -4.05
C THR A 156 21.65 -0.31 -5.50
N LYS A 157 20.55 -0.86 -6.04
CA LYS A 157 20.45 -1.20 -7.47
C LYS A 157 20.71 0.03 -8.35
N ARG A 158 20.12 1.18 -8.01
CA ARG A 158 20.31 2.43 -8.75
C ARG A 158 21.76 2.92 -8.71
N ALA A 159 22.42 2.84 -7.56
CA ALA A 159 23.82 3.22 -7.42
C ALA A 159 24.74 2.33 -8.28
N SER A 160 24.52 1.00 -8.28
CA SER A 160 25.33 0.09 -9.09
C SER A 160 25.25 0.39 -10.60
N LEU A 161 24.05 0.72 -11.11
CA LEU A 161 23.89 1.07 -12.53
C LEU A 161 24.67 2.33 -12.93
N LEU A 162 24.78 3.31 -12.03
CA LEU A 162 25.55 4.54 -12.27
C LEU A 162 27.05 4.28 -12.34
N PHE A 163 27.56 3.31 -11.58
CA PHE A 163 28.98 2.93 -11.63
C PHE A 163 29.36 2.15 -12.90
N PHE A 164 28.46 1.30 -13.42
CA PHE A 164 28.77 0.44 -14.57
C PHE A 164 28.54 1.09 -15.94
N HIS A 165 27.77 2.18 -16.04
CA HIS A 165 27.54 2.92 -17.29
C HIS A 165 27.81 4.43 -17.15
N PRO A 166 29.07 4.85 -16.94
CA PRO A 166 29.43 6.27 -16.81
C PRO A 166 29.21 7.10 -18.09
N SER A 167 29.20 6.46 -19.28
CA SER A 167 29.00 7.13 -20.57
C SER A 167 27.57 7.65 -20.82
N ALA A 168 26.59 7.22 -20.02
CA ALA A 168 25.22 7.73 -20.11
C ALA A 168 25.06 9.17 -19.57
N TYR A 169 26.10 9.72 -18.92
CA TYR A 169 26.07 11.08 -18.33
C TYR A 169 26.80 12.14 -19.15
N THR A 170 27.58 11.78 -20.16
CA THR A 170 28.40 12.75 -20.91
C THR A 170 27.63 13.61 -21.92
N ASP A 171 26.36 13.31 -22.20
CA ASP A 171 25.56 14.07 -23.19
C ASP A 171 24.57 15.08 -22.57
N LEU A 172 24.75 15.43 -21.29
CA LEU A 172 23.94 16.46 -20.61
C LEU A 172 24.36 17.90 -20.97
N ARG A 173 25.45 18.10 -21.73
CA ARG A 173 25.94 19.44 -22.13
C ARG A 173 25.32 19.99 -23.43
N ARG A 174 24.53 19.21 -24.19
CA ARG A 174 24.00 19.62 -25.50
C ARG A 174 22.52 19.99 -25.53
N GLY A 175 21.81 20.00 -24.40
CA GLY A 175 20.40 20.40 -24.37
C GLY A 175 19.44 19.42 -25.06
N GLU A 176 19.93 18.31 -25.61
CA GLU A 176 19.11 17.22 -26.14
C GLU A 176 18.99 16.12 -25.07
N PHE A 177 17.89 16.09 -24.33
CA PHE A 177 17.49 14.91 -23.56
C PHE A 177 17.03 13.79 -24.52
N ARG A 178 17.95 13.25 -25.32
CA ARG A 178 17.73 11.93 -25.92
C ARG A 178 18.00 10.90 -24.84
N TYR A 179 16.93 10.44 -24.19
CA TYR A 179 16.98 9.18 -23.46
C TYR A 179 17.33 8.08 -24.46
N TYR A 180 18.62 7.77 -24.55
CA TYR A 180 19.12 6.51 -25.13
C TYR A 180 18.72 5.36 -24.19
N PHE A 181 17.41 5.11 -24.06
CA PHE A 181 16.89 3.79 -23.75
C PHE A 181 16.87 2.99 -25.06
N GLU A 182 18.05 2.81 -25.63
CA GLU A 182 18.25 2.09 -26.87
C GLU A 182 18.08 0.59 -26.60
N GLY A 183 16.92 0.07 -27.02
CA GLY A 183 16.89 -1.22 -27.72
C GLY A 183 16.64 -2.51 -26.92
N ARG A 184 16.58 -2.55 -25.58
CA ARG A 184 16.36 -3.83 -24.86
C ARG A 184 15.02 -4.07 -24.17
N TYR A 185 14.14 -3.07 -24.10
CA TYR A 185 12.78 -3.29 -23.53
C TYR A 185 11.65 -3.16 -24.55
N ARG A 186 11.94 -2.78 -25.81
CA ARG A 186 10.90 -2.66 -26.85
C ARG A 186 10.50 -4.01 -27.48
N GLU A 187 11.36 -5.03 -27.44
CA GLU A 187 11.04 -6.34 -28.02
C GLU A 187 10.08 -7.19 -27.18
N ARG A 188 9.94 -6.96 -25.87
CA ARG A 188 9.02 -7.79 -25.05
C ARG A 188 7.55 -7.37 -25.09
N TYR A 189 7.21 -6.22 -25.67
CA TYR A 189 5.82 -5.79 -25.79
C TYR A 189 5.33 -5.72 -27.25
N SER A 190 6.19 -5.98 -28.23
CA SER A 190 5.80 -6.02 -29.66
C SER A 190 5.36 -7.40 -30.14
N LEU A 191 5.64 -8.48 -29.41
CA LEU A 191 5.28 -9.85 -29.84
C LEU A 191 3.94 -10.36 -29.30
N ALA A 192 3.24 -9.58 -28.46
CA ALA A 192 1.95 -9.99 -27.88
C ALA A 192 0.72 -9.40 -28.59
N TYR A 193 0.90 -8.63 -29.67
CA TYR A 193 -0.19 -8.03 -30.46
C TYR A 193 -0.30 -8.56 -31.90
N ILE A 194 0.39 -9.66 -32.20
CA ILE A 194 0.23 -10.41 -33.45
C ILE A 194 0.11 -11.89 -33.10
N ALA A 195 -1.06 -12.28 -32.59
CA ALA A 195 -1.61 -13.64 -32.62
C ALA A 195 -3.13 -13.55 -32.39
#